data_AF-A0A2A9NGI9-F1
#
_entry.id   AF-A0A2A9NGI9-F1
#
_cell.length_a   1.000
_cell.length_b   1.000
_cell.length_c   1.000
_cell.angle_alpha   90.00
_cell.angle_beta   90.00
_cell.angle_gamma   90.00
#
_symmetry.space_group_name_H-M   'P 1'
#
loop_
_entity.id
_entity.type
_entity.pdbx_description
1 polymer ?
#
loop_
_entity_poly.entity_id
_entity_poly.type
_entity_poly.pdbx_seq_one_letter_code
_entity_poly.pdbx_strand_id
1 'polypeptide(L)'
;VPQRYLSSLFTGREEYLAKLKNYFNNPGRNMGRRLYLLYGLGGIGKTQICLKFKEEVENEVEYVFWIDASSESTITSSFKAIARNNPLFSGEEKPSAYQVLQVISRMKQI
;
A
#
# COMPACT_ATOMS: atom_id res chain seq x y z
N VAL A 1 17.17 -4.39 -0.06
CA VAL A 1 16.25 -3.34 0.46
C VAL A 1 15.22 -3.06 -0.62
N PRO A 2 13.90 -3.10 -0.36
CA PRO A 2 12.94 -2.77 -1.40
C PRO A 2 13.18 -1.34 -1.86
N GLN A 3 13.31 -1.14 -3.17
CA GLN A 3 13.44 0.17 -3.79
C GLN A 3 12.18 0.97 -3.43
N ARG A 4 12.34 2.11 -2.75
CA ARG A 4 11.21 2.91 -2.24
C ARG A 4 10.74 3.99 -3.21
N TYR A 5 11.48 4.18 -4.30
CA TYR A 5 11.23 5.26 -5.25
C TYR A 5 10.92 4.67 -6.62
N LEU A 6 9.89 5.25 -7.25
CA LEU A 6 9.56 5.00 -8.63
C LEU A 6 10.74 5.44 -9.50
N SER A 7 11.16 4.58 -10.43
CA SER A 7 12.20 4.92 -11.40
C SER A 7 11.68 5.97 -12.39
N SER A 8 12.51 6.97 -12.70
CA SER A 8 12.22 7.92 -13.79
C SER A 8 12.19 7.28 -15.17
N LEU A 9 12.72 6.07 -15.31
CA LEU A 9 12.73 5.28 -16.55
C LEU A 9 11.60 4.24 -16.60
N PHE A 10 10.57 4.36 -15.76
CA PHE A 10 9.44 3.44 -15.77
C PHE A 10 8.65 3.54 -17.08
N THR A 11 8.60 2.45 -17.86
CA THR A 11 7.87 2.37 -19.13
C THR A 11 7.37 0.93 -19.38
N GLY A 12 6.39 0.76 -20.28
CA GLY A 12 6.05 -0.54 -20.87
C GLY A 12 5.28 -1.49 -19.93
N ARG A 13 4.65 -0.96 -18.88
CA ARG A 13 3.89 -1.73 -17.87
C ARG A 13 2.43 -1.27 -17.75
N GLU A 14 1.95 -0.53 -18.74
CA GLU A 14 0.64 0.10 -18.77
C GLU A 14 -0.48 -0.94 -18.71
N GLU A 15 -0.32 -2.10 -19.35
CA GLU A 15 -1.30 -3.20 -19.28
C GLU A 15 -1.51 -3.70 -17.85
N TYR A 16 -0.43 -3.87 -17.08
CA TYR A 16 -0.52 -4.33 -15.70
C TYR A 16 -1.16 -3.27 -14.81
N LEU A 17 -0.81 -1.99 -15.01
CA LEU A 17 -1.43 -0.88 -14.29
C LEU A 17 -2.92 -0.78 -14.58
N ALA A 18 -3.32 -0.91 -15.84
CA ALA A 18 -4.73 -0.91 -16.24
C ALA A 18 -5.49 -2.07 -15.58
N LYS A 19 -4.90 -3.27 -15.51
CA LYS A 19 -5.49 -4.41 -14.80
C LYS A 19 -5.66 -4.13 -13.30
N LEU A 20 -4.66 -3.55 -12.62
CA LEU A 20 -4.78 -3.17 -11.21
C LEU A 20 -5.89 -2.12 -11.00
N LYS A 21 -5.88 -1.04 -11.78
CA LYS A 21 -6.89 0.03 -11.71
C LYS A 21 -8.29 -0.49 -11.96
N ASN A 22 -8.49 -1.23 -13.05
CA ASN A 22 -9.78 -1.82 -13.37
C ASN A 22 -10.25 -2.79 -12.29
N TYR A 23 -9.32 -3.57 -11.73
CA TYR A 23 -9.62 -4.42 -10.61
C TYR A 23 -10.15 -3.57 -9.47
N PHE A 24 -9.43 -2.59 -8.93
CA PHE A 24 -9.88 -1.85 -7.74
C PHE A 24 -11.07 -0.90 -7.97
N ASN A 25 -11.14 -0.21 -9.11
CA ASN A 25 -12.16 0.83 -9.38
C ASN A 25 -13.54 0.26 -9.77
N ASN A 26 -13.62 -1.02 -10.14
CA ASN A 26 -14.88 -1.67 -10.48
C ASN A 26 -15.25 -2.76 -9.46
N PRO A 27 -15.82 -2.40 -8.28
CA PRO A 27 -16.23 -3.36 -7.24
C PRO A 27 -17.37 -4.30 -7.69
N GLY A 28 -18.06 -3.98 -8.79
CA GLY A 28 -19.25 -4.72 -9.20
C GLY A 28 -20.28 -4.70 -8.08
N ARG A 29 -20.92 -5.84 -7.80
CA ARG A 29 -21.92 -5.96 -6.72
C ARG A 29 -21.33 -6.28 -5.34
N ASN A 30 -20.03 -6.56 -5.25
CA ASN A 30 -19.41 -7.03 -4.02
C ASN A 30 -18.52 -5.93 -3.42
N MET A 31 -19.04 -5.26 -2.39
CA MET A 31 -18.36 -4.16 -1.67
C MET A 31 -17.35 -4.68 -0.62
N GLY A 32 -17.02 -5.97 -0.63
CA GLY A 32 -16.08 -6.58 0.31
C GLY A 32 -14.61 -6.18 0.07
N ARG A 33 -13.74 -6.58 1.00
CA ARG A 33 -12.28 -6.37 0.89
C ARG A 33 -11.74 -7.02 -0.38
N ARG A 34 -11.00 -6.26 -1.18
CA ARG A 34 -10.40 -6.73 -2.44
C ARG A 34 -8.91 -6.98 -2.27
N LEU A 35 -8.41 -8.03 -2.91
CA LEU A 35 -7.02 -8.45 -2.79
C LEU A 35 -6.49 -8.78 -4.19
N TYR A 36 -5.35 -8.17 -4.54
CA TYR A 36 -4.67 -8.41 -5.80
C TYR A 36 -3.27 -8.96 -5.52
N LEU A 37 -2.92 -10.10 -6.12
CA LEU A 37 -1.59 -10.71 -6.01
C LEU A 37 -0.79 -10.43 -7.28
N LEU A 38 0.31 -9.69 -7.15
CA LEU A 38 1.27 -9.48 -8.23
C LEU A 38 2.49 -10.40 -8.00
N TYR A 39 2.70 -11.38 -8.89
CA TYR A 39 3.78 -12.37 -8.79
C TYR A 39 4.57 -12.48 -10.10
N GLY A 40 5.71 -13.15 -10.05
CA GLY A 40 6.64 -13.28 -11.18
C GLY A 40 8.10 -13.32 -10.73
N LEU A 41 9.01 -13.49 -11.68
CA LEU A 41 10.45 -13.64 -11.42
C LEU A 41 11.06 -12.43 -10.69
N GLY A 42 12.20 -12.67 -10.04
CA GLY A 42 13.02 -11.59 -9.46
C GLY A 42 13.42 -10.57 -10.53
N GLY A 43 13.47 -9.28 -10.17
CA GLY A 43 13.89 -8.22 -11.10
C GLY A 43 12.88 -7.82 -12.19
N ILE A 44 11.75 -8.51 -12.35
CA ILE A 44 10.77 -8.22 -13.43
C ILE A 44 10.02 -6.87 -13.26
N GLY A 45 10.24 -6.15 -12.15
CA GLY A 45 9.64 -4.83 -11.92
C GLY A 45 8.34 -4.82 -11.11
N LYS A 46 7.97 -5.89 -10.40
CA LYS A 46 6.74 -5.95 -9.58
C LYS A 46 6.62 -4.76 -8.61
N THR A 47 7.68 -4.48 -7.85
CA THR A 47 7.72 -3.34 -6.93
C THR A 47 7.53 -2.01 -7.65
N GLN A 48 8.11 -1.84 -8.84
CA GLN A 48 7.98 -0.62 -9.64
C GLN A 48 6.53 -0.43 -10.14
N ILE A 49 5.84 -1.51 -10.53
CA ILE A 49 4.40 -1.47 -10.86
C ILE A 49 3.59 -1.01 -9.65
N CYS A 50 3.84 -1.55 -8.45
CA CYS A 50 3.13 -1.13 -7.25
C CYS A 50 3.42 0.33 -6.87
N LEU A 51 4.66 0.81 -7.05
CA LEU A 51 5.02 2.20 -6.81
C LEU A 51 4.33 3.15 -7.78
N LYS A 52 4.26 2.79 -9.07
CA LYS A 52 3.53 3.57 -10.08
C LYS A 52 2.03 3.57 -9.80
N PHE A 53 1.46 2.41 -9.46
CA PHE A 53 0.05 2.32 -9.08
C PHE A 53 -0.27 3.20 -7.87
N LYS A 54 0.58 3.19 -6.83
CA LYS A 54 0.45 4.09 -5.68
C LYS A 54 0.43 5.55 -6.12
N GLU A 55 1.40 5.99 -6.93
CA GLU A 55 1.47 7.38 -7.42
C GLU A 55 0.20 7.76 -8.19
N GLU A 56 -0.34 6.85 -9.00
CA GLU A 56 -1.53 7.12 -9.80
C GLU A 56 -2.83 7.19 -9.00
N VAL A 57 -2.92 6.53 -7.84
CA VAL A 57 -4.14 6.49 -7.01
C VAL A 57 -4.07 7.35 -5.76
N GLU A 58 -2.93 7.95 -5.43
CA GLU A 58 -2.76 8.66 -4.15
C GLU A 58 -3.73 9.84 -3.96
N ASN A 59 -4.22 10.42 -5.05
CA ASN A 59 -5.22 11.49 -5.03
C ASN A 59 -6.68 10.97 -5.11
N GLU A 60 -6.87 9.67 -5.36
CA GLU A 60 -8.19 9.02 -5.46
C GLU A 60 -8.61 8.34 -4.15
N VAL A 61 -7.68 8.15 -3.22
CA VAL A 61 -7.93 7.48 -1.93
C VAL A 61 -7.47 8.35 -0.77
N GLU A 62 -8.16 8.24 0.36
CA GLU A 62 -7.83 9.03 1.55
C GLU A 62 -6.50 8.58 2.19
N TYR A 63 -6.20 7.27 2.12
CA TYR A 63 -5.01 6.69 2.74
C TYR A 63 -4.36 5.61 1.88
N VAL A 64 -3.03 5.71 1.74
CA VAL A 64 -2.18 4.62 1.20
C VAL A 64 -1.15 4.20 2.25
N PHE A 65 -1.18 2.94 2.64
CA PHE A 65 -0.22 2.36 3.57
C PHE A 65 0.75 1.41 2.85
N TRP A 66 2.06 1.65 2.99
CA TRP A 66 3.10 0.79 2.45
C TRP A 66 3.75 -0.03 3.57
N ILE A 67 3.66 -1.36 3.46
CA ILE A 67 4.17 -2.29 4.47
C ILE A 67 5.19 -3.22 3.82
N ASP A 68 6.41 -3.20 4.34
CA ASP A 68 7.41 -4.21 4.02
C ASP A 68 7.13 -5.46 4.87
N ALA A 69 6.64 -6.52 4.21
CA ALA A 69 6.27 -7.78 4.83
C ALA A 69 7.37 -8.85 4.75
N SER A 70 8.63 -8.47 4.53
CA SER A 70 9.75 -9.41 4.38
C SER A 70 10.09 -10.17 5.67
N SER A 71 9.73 -9.63 6.83
CA SER A 71 9.93 -10.23 8.16
C SER A 71 8.99 -9.58 9.19
N GLU A 72 8.81 -10.22 10.34
CA GLU A 72 8.03 -9.62 11.44
C GLU A 72 8.60 -8.27 11.91
N SER A 73 9.93 -8.13 11.93
CA SER A 73 10.61 -6.90 12.30
C SER A 73 10.38 -5.76 11.29
N THR A 74 10.32 -6.07 9.99
CA THR A 74 10.04 -5.08 8.94
C THR A 74 8.57 -4.69 8.91
N ILE A 75 7.66 -5.62 9.21
CA ILE A 75 6.23 -5.32 9.42
C ILE A 75 6.06 -4.33 10.57
N THR A 76 6.63 -4.65 11.73
CA THR A 76 6.56 -3.79 12.92
C THR A 76 7.15 -2.40 12.66
N SER A 77 8.28 -2.35 11.96
CA SER A 77 8.93 -1.09 11.58
C SER A 77 8.08 -0.27 10.61
N SER A 78 7.40 -0.93 9.67
CA SER A 78 6.48 -0.28 8.73
C SER A 78 5.26 0.32 9.44
N PHE A 79 4.65 -0.39 10.39
CA PHE A 79 3.54 0.16 11.19
C PHE A 79 3.96 1.38 12.02
N LYS A 80 5.14 1.31 12.65
CA LYS A 80 5.69 2.47 13.37
C LYS A 80 5.93 3.67 12.44
N ALA A 81 6.38 3.43 11.21
CA ALA A 81 6.56 4.48 10.22
C ALA A 81 5.22 5.10 9.76
N ILE A 82 4.18 4.28 9.58
CA ILE A 82 2.82 4.76 9.26
C ILE A 82 2.32 5.72 10.33
N ALA A 83 2.45 5.35 11.60
CA ALA A 83 2.03 6.20 12.72
C ALA A 83 2.75 7.54 12.77
N ARG A 84 4.08 7.55 12.60
CA ARG A 84 4.88 8.78 12.67
C ARG A 84 4.55 9.78 11.56
N ASN A 85 4.16 9.29 10.39
CA ASN A 85 3.98 10.09 9.19
C ASN A 85 2.52 10.48 8.94
N ASN A 86 1.59 10.16 9.86
CA ASN A 86 0.17 10.33 9.61
C ASN A 86 -0.54 10.98 10.82
N PRO A 87 -1.23 12.13 10.64
CA PRO A 87 -1.93 12.84 11.71
C PRO A 87 -2.97 12.00 12.45
N LEU A 88 -3.47 10.93 11.83
CA LEU A 88 -4.40 9.95 12.42
C LEU A 88 -3.91 9.35 13.74
N PHE A 89 -2.61 9.39 14.00
CA PHE A 89 -1.99 8.80 15.18
C PHE A 89 -1.41 9.86 16.14
N SER A 90 -1.83 11.12 16.01
CA SER A 90 -1.45 12.20 16.91
C SER A 90 -2.04 11.97 18.31
N GLY A 91 -1.17 11.75 19.30
CA GLY A 91 -1.57 11.51 20.70
C GLY A 91 -0.66 10.57 21.49
N GLU A 92 0.14 9.73 20.81
CA GLU A 92 1.13 8.89 21.47
C GLU A 92 2.52 9.07 20.84
N GLU A 93 3.57 9.22 21.65
CA GLU A 93 4.94 9.44 21.17
C GLU A 93 5.45 8.29 20.28
N LYS A 94 4.99 7.04 20.51
CA LYS A 94 5.43 5.82 19.80
C LYS A 94 4.37 4.70 19.86
N PRO A 95 3.29 4.74 19.07
CA PRO A 95 2.28 3.68 19.09
C PRO A 95 2.89 2.34 18.63
N SER A 96 2.46 1.27 19.30
CA SER A 96 2.76 -0.12 18.94
C SER A 96 2.11 -0.50 17.60
N ALA A 97 2.62 -1.55 16.95
CA ALA A 97 2.00 -2.07 15.72
C ALA A 97 0.53 -2.48 15.93
N TYR A 98 0.19 -2.98 17.12
CA TYR A 98 -1.17 -3.33 17.49
C TYR A 98 -2.10 -2.12 17.54
N GLN A 99 -1.69 -1.01 18.16
CA GLN A 99 -2.47 0.22 18.19
C GLN A 99 -2.68 0.78 16.77
N VAL A 100 -1.65 0.72 15.92
CA VAL A 100 -1.77 1.12 14.52
C VAL A 100 -2.82 0.29 13.79
N LEU A 101 -2.78 -1.04 13.96
CA LEU A 101 -3.77 -1.96 13.38
C LEU A 101 -5.19 -1.69 13.89
N GLN A 102 -5.36 -1.37 15.17
CA GLN A 102 -6.66 -1.05 15.76
C GLN A 102 -7.27 0.20 15.12
N VAL A 103 -6.49 1.26 14.98
CA VAL A 103 -6.93 2.51 14.33
C VAL A 103 -7.30 2.26 12.86
N ILE A 104 -6.44 1.57 12.10
CA ILE A 104 -6.73 1.23 10.69
C ILE A 104 -7.99 0.35 10.58
N SER A 105 -8.22 -0.56 11.53
CA SER A 105 -9.39 -1.45 11.50
C SER A 105 -10.71 -0.69 11.72
N ARG A 106 -10.69 0.41 12.46
CA ARG A 106 -11.86 1.28 12.68
C ARG A 106 -12.24 2.09 11.45
N MET A 107 -11.30 2.35 10.53
CA MET A 107 -11.59 3.03 9.26
C MET A 107 -12.54 2.23 8.35
N LYS A 108 -12.73 0.93 8.59
CA LYS A 108 -13.66 0.08 7.81
C LYS A 108 -15.14 0.35 8.09
N GLN A 109 -15.49 1.22 9.03
CA GLN A 109 -16.87 1.45 9.48
C GLN A 109 -17.45 2.82 9.11
N ILE A 110 -16.85 3.52 8.14
CA ILE A 110 -17.39 4.76 7.58
C ILE A 110 -17.83 4.50 6.14
#